data_AF-A0A9D8NTH6-F1
#
_entry.id   AF-A0A9D8NTH6-F1
#
_cell.length_a   1.000
_cell.length_b   1.000
_cell.length_c   1.000
_cell.angle_alpha   90.00
_cell.angle_beta   90.00
_cell.angle_gamma   90.00
#
_symmetry.space_group_name_H-M   'P 1'
#
loop_
_entity.id
_entity.type
_entity.pdbx_description
1 polymer ?
#
loop_
_entity_poly.entity_id
_entity_poly.type
_entity_poly.pdbx_seq_one_letter_code
_entity_poly.pdbx_strand_id
1 'polypeptide(L)'
;MPLIALLMSLAVPAQGIPALGPTGDAFDQAILKTVGLPDDGSGLAEHLRKRSADPATIGKIRLALTRLSDDRFEIREEATQELVKLGPVCRANLVEAARDPDPEVADRARQCLEKIREWHSEKVLGSVVRRLVALKPPGAAEVLLRYLPSAEDVGCAEEVLEGLKALATSPSFLAPLVGALSDDDPQIRLAAARALRSAGREPAATSRLLADKSREVRLGLSLDMAREPDPGPAIAAMLELMPGASLQEGAAIEDSLYSLAGDGGPDPAPWPGDAAGRERRGELWSAWAAKRGKPGGPSGRTLVVLLDQSTVQDLDGKNEPVAELADLQFPLDAEPLPGRRVLLAEHAGNKVTIRNMRNQVLWEKAIEMPLVAQRLGNGRVLVATADAISEIDANGKEVRKMDFPGEKIMKCQRLPTGETGIVLQDNLGTRSRFLRLDRHRRPAGQIQVQVKTSGGRIDWRADGSVLVPELEAQRVVEYDATGKPVWEAAAEMPVFAAWQASGSVIVTSRNERGAVEIDRAGKVLWSYRIMTRVTRAVRH
;
A
#
# COMPACT_ATOMS: atom_id res chain seq x y z
N MET A 1 -6.89 -33.37 26.47
CA MET A 1 -5.49 -33.81 26.67
C MET A 1 -5.46 -35.31 26.96
N PRO A 2 -4.41 -36.08 26.61
CA PRO A 2 -3.26 -35.78 25.72
C PRO A 2 -2.84 -36.95 24.77
N LEU A 3 -2.02 -36.65 23.74
CA LEU A 3 -0.81 -37.39 23.28
C LEU A 3 -0.22 -36.60 22.07
N ILE A 4 0.77 -35.72 22.24
CA ILE A 4 2.24 -35.93 22.22
C ILE A 4 2.81 -36.41 20.86
N ALA A 5 3.41 -35.43 20.17
CA ALA A 5 4.70 -35.41 19.45
C ALA A 5 5.16 -36.58 18.56
N LEU A 6 5.47 -36.25 17.30
CA LEU A 6 6.78 -36.59 16.71
C LEU A 6 7.22 -35.54 15.68
N LEU A 7 7.98 -34.55 16.16
CA LEU A 7 8.87 -33.72 15.37
C LEU A 7 10.13 -34.56 15.07
N MET A 8 10.36 -34.91 13.81
CA MET A 8 11.70 -35.31 13.34
C MET A 8 12.24 -34.19 12.47
N SER A 9 13.22 -33.49 13.04
CA SER A 9 14.07 -32.56 12.32
C SER A 9 14.95 -33.36 11.36
N LEU A 10 14.78 -33.14 10.06
CA LEU A 10 15.89 -33.30 9.14
C LEU A 10 16.47 -31.91 8.91
N ALA A 11 17.62 -31.69 9.53
CA ALA A 11 18.52 -30.60 9.20
C ALA A 11 18.92 -30.75 7.73
N VAL A 12 18.18 -30.07 6.85
CA VAL A 12 18.63 -29.84 5.47
C VAL A 12 19.79 -28.85 5.59
N PRO A 13 20.99 -29.17 5.06
CA PRO A 13 22.08 -28.21 5.02
C PRO A 13 21.58 -26.97 4.28
N ALA A 14 21.88 -25.79 4.81
CA ALA A 14 21.60 -24.49 4.20
C ALA A 14 22.37 -24.37 2.87
N GLN A 15 21.87 -25.05 1.84
CA GLN A 15 22.21 -24.75 0.46
C GLN A 15 21.45 -23.46 0.13
N GLY A 16 22.21 -22.43 -0.23
CA GLY A 16 21.69 -21.12 -0.59
C GLY A 16 20.56 -21.27 -1.60
N ILE A 17 19.39 -20.74 -1.24
CA ILE A 17 18.30 -20.53 -2.20
C ILE A 17 18.90 -19.64 -3.31
N PRO A 18 18.94 -20.09 -4.57
CA PRO A 18 19.48 -19.28 -5.67
C PRO A 18 18.66 -17.99 -5.79
N ALA A 19 19.27 -16.94 -6.33
CA ALA A 19 18.54 -15.74 -6.73
C ALA A 19 17.37 -16.15 -7.66
N LEU A 20 16.14 -16.09 -7.14
CA LEU A 20 14.94 -16.24 -7.95
C LEU A 20 14.89 -15.03 -8.89
N GLY A 21 15.15 -15.27 -10.18
CA GLY A 21 14.92 -14.29 -11.25
C GLY A 21 13.43 -14.00 -11.44
N PRO A 22 13.04 -13.18 -12.44
CA PRO A 22 11.64 -12.78 -12.65
C PRO A 22 10.81 -14.00 -13.08
N THR A 23 10.14 -14.65 -12.11
CA THR A 23 9.58 -16.01 -12.22
C THR A 23 8.09 -16.07 -11.88
N GLY A 24 7.35 -14.98 -12.09
CA GLY A 24 5.91 -14.93 -11.80
C GLY A 24 5.12 -16.05 -12.49
N ASP A 25 5.35 -16.26 -13.79
CA ASP A 25 4.61 -17.26 -14.58
C ASP A 25 4.88 -18.71 -14.15
N ALA A 26 6.15 -19.09 -13.98
CA ALA A 26 6.50 -20.46 -13.56
C ALA A 26 5.97 -20.78 -12.16
N PHE A 27 5.98 -19.80 -11.26
CA PHE A 27 5.42 -19.92 -9.92
C PHE A 27 3.91 -20.09 -9.95
N ASP A 28 3.21 -19.28 -10.76
CA ASP A 28 1.76 -19.37 -10.90
C ASP A 28 1.33 -20.70 -11.53
N GLN A 29 2.04 -21.17 -12.56
CA GLN A 29 1.83 -22.49 -13.15
C GLN A 29 1.98 -23.62 -12.11
N ALA A 30 3.02 -23.55 -11.26
CA ALA A 30 3.23 -24.54 -10.21
C ALA A 30 2.09 -24.55 -9.18
N ILE A 31 1.54 -23.36 -8.83
CA ILE A 31 0.38 -23.25 -7.95
C ILE A 31 -0.84 -23.90 -8.59
N LEU A 32 -1.18 -23.53 -9.83
CA LEU A 32 -2.34 -24.07 -10.54
C LEU A 32 -2.27 -25.59 -10.66
N LYS A 33 -1.09 -26.13 -11.00
CA LYS A 33 -0.84 -27.57 -11.05
C LYS A 33 -1.05 -28.25 -9.70
N THR A 34 -0.60 -27.63 -8.60
CA THR A 34 -0.71 -28.19 -7.24
C THR A 34 -2.17 -28.35 -6.81
N VAL A 35 -3.04 -27.42 -7.22
CA VAL A 35 -4.48 -27.46 -6.91
C VAL A 35 -5.33 -28.12 -8.00
N GLY A 36 -4.70 -28.64 -9.05
CA GLY A 36 -5.40 -29.33 -10.15
C GLY A 36 -6.25 -28.41 -11.04
N LEU A 37 -5.91 -27.12 -11.13
CA LEU A 37 -6.58 -26.17 -12.02
C LEU A 37 -5.97 -26.16 -13.43
N PRO A 38 -6.77 -25.85 -14.46
CA PRO A 38 -6.26 -25.68 -15.82
C PRO A 38 -5.28 -24.51 -15.92
N ASP A 39 -4.31 -24.59 -16.84
CA ASP A 39 -3.39 -23.49 -17.22
C ASP A 39 -3.59 -23.07 -18.69
N ASP A 40 -4.81 -23.26 -19.21
CA ASP A 40 -5.22 -22.71 -20.50
C ASP A 40 -6.22 -21.55 -20.30
N GLY A 41 -6.23 -20.61 -21.25
CA GLY A 41 -7.02 -19.39 -21.12
C GLY A 41 -8.53 -19.66 -21.00
N SER A 42 -9.04 -20.71 -21.64
CA SER A 42 -10.48 -21.03 -21.61
C SER A 42 -10.90 -21.63 -20.27
N GLY A 43 -10.11 -22.56 -19.72
CA GLY A 43 -10.34 -23.18 -18.42
C GLY A 43 -10.23 -22.17 -17.27
N LEU A 44 -9.24 -21.28 -17.32
CA LEU A 44 -9.09 -20.21 -16.32
C LEU A 44 -10.24 -19.20 -16.37
N ALA A 45 -10.66 -18.80 -17.58
CA ALA A 45 -11.81 -17.91 -17.75
C ALA A 45 -13.09 -18.53 -17.18
N GLU A 46 -13.33 -19.82 -17.44
CA GLU A 46 -14.49 -20.54 -16.93
C GLU A 46 -14.46 -20.70 -15.41
N HIS A 47 -13.27 -20.91 -14.83
CA HIS A 47 -13.08 -20.98 -13.39
C HIS A 47 -13.49 -19.68 -12.68
N LEU A 48 -13.19 -18.52 -13.27
CA LEU A 48 -13.62 -17.23 -12.74
C LEU A 48 -15.10 -16.97 -12.99
N ARG A 49 -15.65 -17.30 -14.17
CA ARG A 49 -17.09 -17.14 -14.46
C ARG A 49 -17.99 -17.87 -13.47
N LYS A 50 -17.62 -19.08 -13.06
CA LYS A 50 -18.35 -19.86 -12.03
C LYS A 50 -18.38 -19.18 -10.65
N ARG A 51 -17.49 -18.20 -10.43
CA ARG A 51 -17.40 -17.40 -9.21
C ARG A 51 -17.96 -16.00 -9.39
N SER A 52 -18.41 -15.63 -10.59
CA SER A 52 -18.96 -14.32 -10.90
C SER A 52 -20.49 -14.36 -10.80
N ALA A 53 -21.07 -13.63 -9.85
CA ALA A 53 -22.51 -13.53 -9.74
C ALA A 53 -23.09 -12.69 -10.90
N ASP A 54 -24.17 -13.15 -11.52
CA ASP A 54 -24.97 -12.32 -12.42
C ASP A 54 -26.04 -11.54 -11.64
N PRO A 55 -26.64 -10.48 -12.20
CA PRO A 55 -27.61 -9.66 -11.45
C PRO A 55 -28.78 -10.46 -10.86
N ALA A 56 -29.25 -11.49 -11.56
CA ALA A 56 -30.31 -12.37 -11.07
C ALA A 56 -29.84 -13.23 -9.88
N THR A 57 -28.61 -13.73 -9.94
CA THR A 57 -27.95 -14.52 -8.90
C THR A 57 -27.66 -13.65 -7.68
N ILE A 58 -27.21 -12.41 -7.87
CA ILE A 58 -27.05 -11.43 -6.78
C ILE A 58 -28.37 -11.22 -6.04
N GLY A 59 -29.48 -11.07 -6.78
CA GLY A 59 -30.82 -10.97 -6.20
C GLY A 59 -31.20 -12.20 -5.36
N LYS A 60 -30.91 -13.40 -5.85
CA LYS A 60 -31.14 -14.66 -5.12
C LYS A 60 -30.29 -14.77 -3.86
N ILE A 61 -28.99 -14.46 -3.96
CA ILE A 61 -28.06 -14.47 -2.83
C ILE A 61 -28.58 -13.53 -1.73
N ARG A 62 -28.93 -12.30 -2.09
CA ARG A 62 -29.45 -11.30 -1.14
C ARG A 62 -30.71 -11.79 -0.44
N LEU A 63 -31.67 -12.34 -1.20
CA LEU A 63 -32.93 -12.86 -0.65
C LEU A 63 -32.70 -14.08 0.26
N ALA A 64 -31.75 -14.95 -0.08
CA ALA A 64 -31.38 -16.07 0.77
C ALA A 64 -30.72 -15.61 2.07
N LEU A 65 -29.79 -14.64 2.00
CA LEU A 65 -29.14 -14.08 3.20
C LEU A 65 -30.15 -13.43 4.16
N THR A 66 -31.12 -12.65 3.66
CA THR A 66 -32.16 -12.06 4.52
C THR A 66 -33.03 -13.09 5.21
N ARG A 67 -33.19 -14.28 4.63
CA ARG A 67 -33.96 -15.38 5.20
C ARG A 67 -33.19 -16.18 6.25
N LEU A 68 -31.88 -15.94 6.42
CA LEU A 68 -31.10 -16.58 7.48
C LEU A 68 -31.48 -16.10 8.88
N SER A 69 -32.20 -14.99 9.02
CA SER A 69 -32.72 -14.47 10.31
C SER A 69 -34.23 -14.65 10.48
N ASP A 70 -34.91 -15.40 9.59
CA ASP A 70 -36.37 -15.63 9.74
C ASP A 70 -36.67 -16.41 11.02
N ASP A 71 -37.75 -16.10 11.73
CA ASP A 71 -38.14 -16.77 12.98
C ASP A 71 -38.38 -18.28 12.77
N ARG A 72 -38.82 -18.69 11.58
CA ARG A 72 -39.12 -20.09 11.25
C ARG A 72 -37.86 -20.84 10.84
N PHE A 73 -37.59 -21.95 11.55
CA PHE A 73 -36.45 -22.80 11.29
C PHE A 73 -36.42 -23.33 9.86
N GLU A 74 -37.58 -23.70 9.30
CA GLU A 74 -37.70 -24.26 7.96
C GLU A 74 -37.21 -23.27 6.89
N ILE A 75 -37.51 -21.98 7.06
CA ILE A 75 -37.07 -20.93 6.13
C ILE A 75 -35.57 -20.70 6.21
N ARG A 76 -35.00 -20.68 7.43
CA ARG A 76 -33.55 -20.55 7.61
C ARG A 76 -32.81 -21.74 7.02
N GLU A 77 -33.36 -22.95 7.16
CA GLU A 77 -32.77 -24.16 6.59
C GLU A 77 -32.85 -24.17 5.07
N GLU A 78 -33.99 -23.82 4.48
CA GLU A 78 -34.12 -23.66 3.03
C GLU A 78 -33.13 -22.63 2.46
N ALA A 79 -32.99 -21.48 3.12
CA ALA A 79 -32.03 -20.45 2.74
C ALA A 79 -30.58 -20.93 2.83
N THR A 80 -30.25 -21.69 3.88
CA THR A 80 -28.93 -22.32 4.06
C THR A 80 -28.63 -23.27 2.90
N GLN A 81 -29.57 -24.16 2.55
CA GLN A 81 -29.41 -25.10 1.45
C GLN A 81 -29.30 -24.40 0.08
N GLU A 82 -30.06 -23.31 -0.12
CA GLU A 82 -29.98 -22.50 -1.33
C GLU A 82 -28.59 -21.87 -1.50
N LEU A 83 -28.03 -21.28 -0.43
CA LEU A 83 -26.69 -20.69 -0.45
C LEU A 83 -25.60 -21.74 -0.70
N VAL A 84 -25.69 -22.91 -0.06
CA VAL A 84 -24.76 -24.03 -0.32
C VAL A 84 -24.84 -24.50 -1.77
N LYS A 85 -26.05 -24.55 -2.34
CA LYS A 85 -26.27 -24.94 -3.74
C LYS A 85 -25.73 -23.91 -4.74
N LEU A 86 -25.80 -22.62 -4.40
CA LEU A 86 -25.18 -21.55 -5.20
C LEU A 86 -23.65 -21.68 -5.22
N GLY A 87 -23.04 -22.15 -4.13
CA GLY A 87 -21.63 -22.53 -4.12
C GLY A 87 -20.68 -21.34 -4.12
N PRO A 88 -19.54 -21.38 -4.86
CA PRO A 88 -18.49 -20.37 -4.79
C PRO A 88 -18.94 -18.93 -5.06
N VAL A 89 -19.98 -18.75 -5.88
CA VAL A 89 -20.46 -17.43 -6.31
C VAL A 89 -21.00 -16.55 -5.17
N CYS A 90 -21.44 -17.15 -4.06
CA CYS A 90 -22.01 -16.42 -2.91
C CYS A 90 -21.04 -16.31 -1.73
N ARG A 91 -19.83 -16.87 -1.85
CA ARG A 91 -18.89 -16.93 -0.72
C ARG A 91 -18.47 -15.56 -0.20
N ALA A 92 -18.23 -14.58 -1.08
CA ALA A 92 -17.90 -13.21 -0.64
C ALA A 92 -18.99 -12.64 0.27
N ASN A 93 -20.26 -12.85 -0.08
CA ASN A 93 -21.39 -12.42 0.73
C ASN A 93 -21.50 -13.21 2.05
N LEU A 94 -21.18 -14.50 2.04
CA LEU A 94 -21.17 -15.33 3.24
C LEU A 94 -20.02 -14.95 4.21
N VAL A 95 -18.85 -14.56 3.70
CA VAL A 95 -17.73 -14.06 4.52
C VAL A 95 -18.13 -12.77 5.25
N GLU A 96 -18.86 -11.90 4.57
CA GLU A 96 -19.45 -10.70 5.17
C GLU A 96 -20.49 -11.06 6.22
N ALA A 97 -21.47 -11.90 5.87
CA ALA A 97 -22.55 -12.34 6.77
C ALA A 97 -22.04 -13.12 8.00
N ALA A 98 -20.90 -13.80 7.92
CA ALA A 98 -20.28 -14.49 9.06
C ALA A 98 -19.82 -13.55 10.20
N ARG A 99 -19.83 -12.23 9.94
CA ARG A 99 -19.53 -11.14 10.90
C ARG A 99 -20.77 -10.36 11.31
N ASP A 100 -21.96 -10.81 10.94
CA ASP A 100 -23.22 -10.16 11.27
C ASP A 100 -23.40 -10.09 12.80
N PRO A 101 -23.97 -8.98 13.33
CA PRO A 101 -24.30 -8.87 14.75
C PRO A 101 -25.34 -9.91 15.22
N ASP A 102 -26.19 -10.42 14.32
CA ASP A 102 -27.09 -11.53 14.62
C ASP A 102 -26.30 -12.86 14.71
N PRO A 103 -26.23 -13.50 15.88
CA PRO A 103 -25.50 -14.75 16.05
C PRO A 103 -25.99 -15.90 15.15
N GLU A 104 -27.30 -15.96 14.84
CA GLU A 104 -27.87 -17.02 13.99
C GLU A 104 -27.45 -16.84 12.53
N VAL A 105 -27.51 -15.60 12.01
CA VAL A 105 -27.03 -15.27 10.67
C VAL A 105 -25.54 -15.58 10.56
N ALA A 106 -24.76 -15.13 11.54
CA ALA A 106 -23.33 -15.32 11.56
C ALA A 106 -22.93 -16.81 11.64
N ASP A 107 -23.62 -17.60 12.45
CA ASP A 107 -23.37 -19.05 12.57
C ASP A 107 -23.75 -19.80 11.28
N ARG A 108 -24.94 -19.56 10.73
CA ARG A 108 -25.37 -20.20 9.47
C ARG A 108 -24.49 -19.82 8.28
N ALA A 109 -24.05 -18.57 8.20
CA ALA A 109 -23.11 -18.14 7.18
C ALA A 109 -21.79 -18.93 7.27
N ARG A 110 -21.26 -19.17 8.49
CA ARG A 110 -20.08 -20.04 8.69
C ARG A 110 -20.35 -21.48 8.27
N GLN A 111 -21.52 -22.04 8.61
CA GLN A 111 -21.89 -23.40 8.18
C GLN A 111 -21.97 -23.51 6.66
N CYS A 112 -22.53 -22.51 5.96
CA CYS A 112 -22.52 -22.46 4.50
C CYS A 112 -21.08 -22.45 3.95
N LEU A 113 -20.19 -21.63 4.54
CA LEU A 113 -18.79 -21.55 4.13
C LEU A 113 -18.05 -22.88 4.28
N GLU A 114 -18.32 -23.65 5.33
CA GLU A 114 -17.76 -24.99 5.55
C GLU A 114 -18.27 -26.01 4.52
N LYS A 115 -19.55 -25.90 4.13
CA LYS A 115 -20.18 -26.80 3.15
C LYS A 115 -19.75 -26.50 1.71
N ILE A 116 -19.36 -25.26 1.39
CA ILE A 116 -18.88 -24.88 0.06
C ILE A 116 -17.40 -25.26 -0.09
N ARG A 117 -17.16 -26.47 -0.62
CA ARG A 117 -15.83 -27.09 -0.73
C ARG A 117 -14.91 -26.50 -1.82
N GLU A 118 -15.45 -25.86 -2.86
CA GLU A 118 -14.68 -25.29 -3.97
C GLU A 118 -14.07 -23.91 -3.63
N TRP A 119 -13.36 -23.83 -2.51
CA TRP A 119 -12.62 -22.65 -2.10
C TRP A 119 -11.15 -22.73 -2.52
N HIS A 120 -10.64 -21.59 -2.98
CA HIS A 120 -9.23 -21.40 -3.27
C HIS A 120 -8.74 -20.17 -2.50
N SER A 121 -7.55 -20.27 -1.90
CA SER A 121 -6.93 -19.14 -1.21
C SER A 121 -6.72 -17.93 -2.14
N GLU A 122 -6.59 -16.72 -1.56
CA GLU A 122 -6.24 -15.48 -2.28
C GLU A 122 -5.04 -15.69 -3.23
N LYS A 123 -4.07 -16.50 -2.79
CA LYS A 123 -2.85 -16.81 -3.53
C LYS A 123 -3.16 -17.55 -4.83
N VAL A 124 -4.06 -18.53 -4.78
CA VAL A 124 -4.46 -19.33 -5.95
C VAL A 124 -5.30 -18.50 -6.89
N LEU A 125 -6.30 -17.76 -6.38
CA LEU A 125 -7.16 -16.92 -7.22
C LEU A 125 -6.36 -15.78 -7.90
N GLY A 126 -5.39 -15.19 -7.19
CA GLY A 126 -4.44 -14.25 -7.80
C GLY A 126 -3.62 -14.89 -8.92
N SER A 127 -3.14 -16.13 -8.75
CA SER A 127 -2.45 -16.88 -9.82
C SER A 127 -3.36 -17.16 -11.02
N VAL A 128 -4.64 -17.48 -10.81
CA VAL A 128 -5.62 -17.64 -11.89
C VAL A 128 -5.76 -16.35 -12.69
N VAL A 129 -5.92 -15.21 -12.02
CA VAL A 129 -6.05 -13.89 -12.66
C VAL A 129 -4.79 -13.55 -13.46
N ARG A 130 -3.60 -13.66 -12.86
CA ARG A 130 -2.33 -13.36 -13.56
C ARG A 130 -2.11 -14.24 -14.78
N ARG A 131 -2.38 -15.54 -14.68
CA ARG A 131 -2.25 -16.45 -15.84
C ARG A 131 -3.29 -16.16 -16.91
N LEU A 132 -4.53 -15.83 -16.56
CA LEU A 132 -5.54 -15.39 -17.53
C LEU A 132 -5.07 -14.14 -18.31
N VAL A 133 -4.52 -13.15 -17.60
CA VAL A 133 -4.00 -11.91 -18.19
C VAL A 133 -2.76 -12.16 -19.05
N ALA A 134 -1.88 -13.10 -18.67
CA ALA A 134 -0.73 -13.49 -19.46
C ALA A 134 -1.13 -14.18 -20.78
N LEU A 135 -2.12 -15.07 -20.72
CA LEU A 135 -2.61 -15.84 -21.87
C LEU A 135 -3.52 -15.02 -22.81
N LYS A 136 -4.16 -13.95 -22.31
CA LYS A 136 -5.00 -13.03 -23.08
C LYS A 136 -6.06 -13.71 -23.97
N PRO A 137 -6.84 -14.70 -23.48
CA PRO A 137 -7.89 -15.30 -24.30
C PRO A 137 -9.00 -14.29 -24.63
N PRO A 138 -9.75 -14.49 -25.74
CA PRO A 138 -10.95 -13.70 -26.02
C PRO A 138 -11.92 -13.73 -24.83
N GLY A 139 -12.47 -12.56 -24.47
CA GLY A 139 -13.39 -12.43 -23.34
C GLY A 139 -12.73 -12.27 -21.97
N ALA A 140 -11.39 -12.18 -21.88
CA ALA A 140 -10.68 -12.06 -20.60
C ALA A 140 -11.10 -10.81 -19.81
N ALA A 141 -11.28 -9.67 -20.47
CA ALA A 141 -11.66 -8.42 -19.80
C ALA A 141 -13.06 -8.51 -19.20
N GLU A 142 -14.03 -9.07 -19.94
CA GLU A 142 -15.40 -9.30 -19.50
C GLU A 142 -15.45 -10.20 -18.27
N VAL A 143 -14.65 -11.26 -18.26
CA VAL A 143 -14.56 -12.20 -17.14
C VAL A 143 -14.00 -11.51 -15.90
N LEU A 144 -12.93 -10.73 -16.04
CA LEU A 144 -12.33 -9.99 -14.93
C LEU A 144 -13.27 -8.92 -14.38
N LEU A 145 -13.93 -8.14 -15.25
CA LEU A 145 -14.93 -7.14 -14.84
C LEU A 145 -16.07 -7.80 -14.05
N ARG A 146 -16.60 -8.92 -14.54
CA ARG A 146 -17.71 -9.62 -13.88
C ARG A 146 -17.30 -10.35 -12.59
N TYR A 147 -16.04 -10.75 -12.49
CA TYR A 147 -15.51 -11.40 -11.28
C TYR A 147 -15.18 -10.39 -10.17
N LEU A 148 -14.83 -9.14 -10.50
CA LEU A 148 -14.39 -8.14 -9.54
C LEU A 148 -15.31 -7.99 -8.31
N PRO A 149 -16.66 -7.87 -8.44
CA PRO A 149 -17.53 -7.72 -7.26
C PRO A 149 -17.59 -8.98 -6.37
N SER A 150 -17.16 -10.14 -6.89
CA SER A 150 -17.15 -11.42 -6.18
C SER A 150 -15.77 -11.78 -5.61
N ALA A 151 -14.78 -10.88 -5.71
CA ALA A 151 -13.45 -11.09 -5.14
C ALA A 151 -13.50 -10.99 -3.60
N GLU A 152 -13.31 -12.13 -2.91
CA GLU A 152 -13.42 -12.24 -1.44
C GLU A 152 -12.35 -11.46 -0.66
N ASP A 153 -11.17 -11.25 -1.27
CA ASP A 153 -10.02 -10.61 -0.64
C ASP A 153 -9.52 -9.41 -1.45
N VAL A 154 -9.03 -8.40 -0.72
CA VAL A 154 -8.50 -7.14 -1.27
C VAL A 154 -7.32 -7.38 -2.21
N GLY A 155 -6.43 -8.33 -1.88
CA GLY A 155 -5.32 -8.70 -2.74
C GLY A 155 -5.77 -9.34 -4.05
N CYS A 156 -6.80 -10.19 -4.04
CA CYS A 156 -7.37 -10.73 -5.29
C CYS A 156 -8.07 -9.65 -6.12
N ALA A 157 -8.82 -8.73 -5.50
CA ALA A 157 -9.43 -7.60 -6.19
C ALA A 157 -8.39 -6.66 -6.83
N GLU A 158 -7.29 -6.37 -6.11
CA GLU A 158 -6.14 -5.62 -6.65
C GLU A 158 -5.56 -6.30 -7.90
N GLU A 159 -5.43 -7.63 -7.91
CA GLU A 159 -4.96 -8.37 -9.08
C GLU A 159 -5.89 -8.27 -10.29
N VAL A 160 -7.20 -8.29 -10.06
CA VAL A 160 -8.19 -8.08 -11.11
C VAL A 160 -8.04 -6.68 -11.72
N LEU A 161 -7.91 -5.64 -10.89
CA LEU A 161 -7.73 -4.26 -11.34
C LEU A 161 -6.44 -4.08 -12.15
N GLU A 162 -5.33 -4.64 -11.68
CA GLU A 162 -4.05 -4.60 -12.40
C GLU A 162 -4.11 -5.38 -13.72
N GLY A 163 -4.80 -6.53 -13.71
CA GLY A 163 -5.08 -7.32 -14.90
C GLY A 163 -5.86 -6.53 -15.96
N LEU A 164 -6.90 -5.80 -15.54
CA LEU A 164 -7.70 -4.95 -16.44
C LEU A 164 -6.85 -3.82 -17.05
N LYS A 165 -5.98 -3.16 -16.27
CA LYS A 165 -5.04 -2.15 -16.78
C LYS A 165 -4.10 -2.74 -17.83
N ALA A 166 -3.55 -3.92 -17.56
CA ALA A 166 -2.66 -4.62 -18.50
C ALA A 166 -3.39 -4.99 -19.81
N LEU A 167 -4.63 -5.49 -19.73
CA LEU A 167 -5.45 -5.81 -20.91
C LEU A 167 -5.82 -4.56 -21.72
N ALA A 168 -6.08 -3.43 -21.06
CA ALA A 168 -6.44 -2.15 -21.72
C ALA A 168 -5.35 -1.60 -22.66
N THR A 169 -4.11 -2.10 -22.58
CA THR A 169 -3.04 -1.75 -23.51
C THR A 169 -3.25 -2.31 -24.93
N SER A 170 -4.08 -3.35 -25.08
CA SER A 170 -4.35 -3.99 -26.37
C SER A 170 -5.74 -3.59 -26.91
N PRO A 171 -5.85 -3.19 -28.19
CA PRO A 171 -7.13 -2.83 -28.82
C PRO A 171 -8.23 -3.90 -28.70
N SER A 172 -7.86 -5.18 -28.66
CA SER A 172 -8.79 -6.31 -28.60
C SER A 172 -9.65 -6.35 -27.33
N PHE A 173 -9.25 -5.65 -26.26
CA PHE A 173 -9.97 -5.63 -24.99
C PHE A 173 -10.64 -4.29 -24.67
N LEU A 174 -10.58 -3.31 -25.59
CA LEU A 174 -11.14 -1.98 -25.34
C LEU A 174 -12.66 -1.98 -25.34
N ALA A 175 -13.31 -2.65 -26.30
CA ALA A 175 -14.78 -2.62 -26.41
C ALA A 175 -15.49 -3.09 -25.12
N PRO A 176 -15.08 -4.18 -24.45
CA PRO A 176 -15.60 -4.58 -23.14
C PRO A 176 -15.45 -3.51 -22.06
N LEU A 177 -14.26 -2.90 -21.97
CA LEU A 177 -13.96 -1.86 -20.97
C LEU A 177 -14.79 -0.59 -21.22
N VAL A 178 -14.97 -0.19 -22.49
CA VAL A 178 -15.80 0.97 -22.83
C VAL A 178 -17.27 0.71 -22.48
N GLY A 179 -17.79 -0.48 -22.79
CA GLY A 179 -19.16 -0.86 -22.42
C GLY A 179 -19.37 -0.82 -20.91
N ALA A 180 -18.38 -1.28 -20.14
CA ALA A 180 -18.41 -1.32 -18.68
C ALA A 180 -18.44 0.07 -18.00
N LEU A 181 -18.18 1.17 -18.72
CA LEU A 181 -18.36 2.54 -18.19
C LEU A 181 -19.82 2.86 -17.88
N SER A 182 -20.78 2.10 -18.42
CA SER A 182 -22.22 2.26 -18.17
C SER A 182 -22.82 1.11 -17.35
N ASP A 183 -21.98 0.27 -16.74
CA ASP A 183 -22.44 -0.86 -15.94
C ASP A 183 -23.27 -0.41 -14.74
N ASP A 184 -24.20 -1.23 -14.27
CA ASP A 184 -25.01 -0.92 -13.08
C ASP A 184 -24.15 -0.90 -11.80
N ASP A 185 -23.11 -1.73 -11.75
CA ASP A 185 -22.20 -1.83 -10.61
C ASP A 185 -21.14 -0.71 -10.63
N PRO A 186 -21.06 0.14 -9.58
CA PRO A 186 -20.07 1.20 -9.49
C PRO A 186 -18.61 0.71 -9.47
N GLN A 187 -18.33 -0.47 -8.93
CA GLN A 187 -16.98 -1.03 -8.90
C GLN A 187 -16.50 -1.38 -10.31
N ILE A 188 -17.41 -1.93 -11.13
CA ILE A 188 -17.13 -2.24 -12.55
C ILE A 188 -16.88 -0.94 -13.32
N ARG A 189 -17.73 0.09 -13.16
CA ARG A 189 -17.52 1.40 -13.81
C ARG A 189 -16.17 2.02 -13.45
N LEU A 190 -15.82 2.05 -12.17
CA LEU A 190 -14.55 2.62 -11.69
C LEU A 190 -13.35 1.81 -12.20
N ALA A 191 -13.41 0.48 -12.16
CA ALA A 191 -12.35 -0.39 -12.67
C ALA A 191 -12.10 -0.20 -14.16
N ALA A 192 -13.18 -0.14 -14.96
CA ALA A 192 -13.11 0.12 -16.39
C ALA A 192 -12.50 1.50 -16.69
N ALA A 193 -12.94 2.53 -15.97
CA ALA A 193 -12.40 3.89 -16.11
C ALA A 193 -10.90 3.93 -15.81
N ARG A 194 -10.47 3.32 -14.71
CA ARG A 194 -9.05 3.21 -14.33
C ARG A 194 -8.22 2.49 -15.37
N ALA A 195 -8.71 1.36 -15.86
CA ALA A 195 -8.03 0.57 -16.89
C ALA A 195 -7.82 1.40 -18.17
N LEU A 196 -8.89 2.02 -18.69
CA LEU A 196 -8.84 2.86 -19.89
C LEU A 196 -7.90 4.06 -19.73
N ARG A 197 -8.01 4.80 -18.61
CA ARG A 197 -7.13 5.96 -18.37
C ARG A 197 -5.67 5.58 -18.22
N SER A 198 -5.36 4.48 -17.53
CA SER A 198 -3.99 3.98 -17.40
C SER A 198 -3.34 3.65 -18.75
N ALA A 199 -4.15 3.26 -19.74
CA ALA A 199 -3.72 3.00 -21.12
C ALA A 199 -3.80 4.24 -22.03
N GLY A 200 -4.15 5.43 -21.50
CA GLY A 200 -4.34 6.65 -22.28
C GLY A 200 -5.50 6.59 -23.27
N ARG A 201 -6.55 5.80 -22.96
CA ARG A 201 -7.72 5.57 -23.81
C ARG A 201 -8.97 6.23 -23.23
N GLU A 202 -9.86 6.68 -24.12
CA GLU A 202 -11.17 7.24 -23.79
C GLU A 202 -11.17 8.32 -22.69
N PRO A 203 -10.27 9.33 -22.72
CA PRO A 203 -10.20 10.35 -21.67
C PRO A 203 -11.52 11.14 -21.54
N ALA A 204 -12.20 11.42 -22.65
CA ALA A 204 -13.48 12.12 -22.63
C ALA A 204 -14.61 11.29 -22.00
N ALA A 205 -14.72 10.00 -22.32
CA ALA A 205 -15.76 9.14 -21.76
C ALA A 205 -15.53 8.87 -20.28
N THR A 206 -14.28 8.61 -19.88
CA THR A 206 -13.93 8.38 -18.48
C THR A 206 -14.09 9.64 -17.62
N SER A 207 -13.71 10.82 -18.10
CA SER A 207 -13.88 12.08 -17.35
C SER A 207 -15.35 12.42 -17.04
N ARG A 208 -16.33 11.93 -17.82
CA ARG A 208 -17.77 12.11 -17.51
C ARG A 208 -18.18 11.43 -16.19
N LEU A 209 -17.45 10.40 -15.77
CA LEU A 209 -17.72 9.69 -14.50
C LEU A 209 -17.33 10.51 -13.26
N LEU A 210 -16.72 11.69 -13.41
CA LEU A 210 -16.61 12.65 -12.30
C LEU A 210 -17.99 13.15 -11.83
N ALA A 211 -19.01 13.04 -12.67
CA ALA A 211 -20.42 13.31 -12.34
C ALA A 211 -21.23 12.02 -12.10
N ASP A 212 -20.58 10.88 -11.84
CA ASP A 212 -21.26 9.60 -11.62
C ASP A 212 -22.19 9.63 -10.39
N LYS A 213 -23.32 8.91 -10.48
CA LYS A 213 -24.29 8.78 -9.38
C LYS A 213 -23.67 8.19 -8.11
N SER A 214 -22.66 7.33 -8.25
CA SER A 214 -21.92 6.73 -7.14
C SER A 214 -20.83 7.67 -6.66
N ARG A 215 -20.85 7.92 -5.35
CA ARG A 215 -19.79 8.65 -4.64
C ARG A 215 -18.43 7.98 -4.78
N GLU A 216 -18.40 6.64 -4.75
CA GLU A 216 -17.18 5.83 -4.86
C GLU A 216 -16.48 6.06 -6.20
N VAL A 217 -17.25 6.08 -7.30
CA VAL A 217 -16.73 6.33 -8.65
C VAL A 217 -16.14 7.73 -8.75
N ARG A 218 -16.88 8.74 -8.27
CA ARG A 218 -16.42 10.15 -8.27
C ARG A 218 -15.14 10.33 -7.47
N LEU A 219 -15.07 9.78 -6.26
CA LEU A 219 -13.88 9.88 -5.41
C LEU A 219 -12.69 9.14 -6.03
N GLY A 220 -12.88 7.87 -6.39
CA GLY A 220 -11.81 7.04 -6.95
C GLY A 220 -11.20 7.65 -8.20
N LEU A 221 -12.05 8.15 -9.11
CA LEU A 221 -11.61 8.76 -10.36
C LEU A 221 -10.95 10.13 -10.15
N SER A 222 -11.50 10.99 -9.27
CA SER A 222 -10.90 12.29 -9.00
C SER A 222 -9.51 12.18 -8.37
N LEU A 223 -9.27 11.21 -7.48
CA LEU A 223 -7.95 10.94 -6.93
C LEU A 223 -6.94 10.49 -7.99
N ASP A 224 -7.37 9.66 -8.95
CA ASP A 224 -6.51 9.21 -10.05
C ASP A 224 -6.19 10.36 -11.02
N MET A 225 -7.20 11.16 -11.37
CA MET A 225 -7.09 12.29 -12.29
C MET A 225 -6.31 13.48 -11.70
N ALA A 226 -6.19 13.57 -10.38
CA ALA A 226 -5.41 14.62 -9.72
C ALA A 226 -3.92 14.63 -10.14
N ARG A 227 -3.39 13.51 -10.64
CA ARG A 227 -1.99 13.39 -11.08
C ARG A 227 -1.77 13.74 -12.55
N GLU A 228 -2.84 14.10 -13.26
CA GLU A 228 -2.78 14.42 -14.68
C GLU A 228 -2.40 15.88 -14.94
N PRO A 229 -1.99 16.24 -16.18
CA PRO A 229 -1.60 17.60 -16.51
C PRO A 229 -2.69 18.67 -16.25
N ASP A 230 -3.97 18.30 -16.37
CA ASP A 230 -5.10 19.18 -16.06
C ASP A 230 -5.93 18.62 -14.89
N PRO A 231 -5.54 18.90 -13.63
CA PRO A 231 -6.24 18.40 -12.46
C PRO A 231 -7.48 19.22 -12.08
N GLY A 232 -7.87 20.24 -12.88
CA GLY A 232 -8.99 21.13 -12.57
C GLY A 232 -10.31 20.39 -12.30
N PRO A 233 -10.78 19.52 -13.21
CA PRO A 233 -11.99 18.72 -13.00
C PRO A 233 -11.91 17.79 -11.78
N ALA A 234 -10.73 17.20 -11.53
CA ALA A 234 -10.49 16.35 -10.37
C ALA A 234 -10.63 17.11 -9.05
N ILE A 235 -10.06 18.32 -8.97
CA ILE A 235 -10.18 19.18 -7.79
C ILE A 235 -11.65 19.55 -7.56
N ALA A 236 -12.38 19.97 -8.60
CA ALA A 236 -13.80 20.32 -8.45
C ALA A 236 -14.60 19.16 -7.86
N ALA A 237 -14.43 17.94 -8.40
CA ALA A 237 -15.09 16.75 -7.89
C ALA A 237 -14.71 16.43 -6.44
N MET A 238 -13.43 16.54 -6.06
CA MET A 238 -12.98 16.34 -4.67
C MET A 238 -13.61 17.35 -3.70
N LEU A 239 -13.74 18.62 -4.11
CA LEU A 239 -14.35 19.67 -3.28
C LEU A 239 -15.85 19.43 -3.07
N GLU A 240 -16.57 18.99 -4.10
CA GLU A 240 -17.98 18.60 -3.99
C GLU A 240 -18.17 17.41 -3.03
N LEU A 241 -17.18 16.52 -2.95
CA LEU A 241 -17.24 15.35 -2.09
C LEU A 241 -16.92 15.69 -0.61
N MET A 242 -16.16 16.74 -0.34
CA MET A 242 -15.65 17.10 1.00
C MET A 242 -16.72 17.19 2.11
N PRO A 243 -17.89 17.83 1.92
CA PRO A 243 -18.87 18.01 3.01
C PRO A 243 -19.42 16.70 3.57
N GLY A 244 -19.57 15.69 2.70
CA GLY A 244 -20.04 14.35 3.05
C GLY A 244 -18.91 13.35 3.33
N ALA A 245 -17.66 13.78 3.38
CA ALA A 245 -16.53 12.88 3.49
C ALA A 245 -16.41 12.23 4.87
N SER A 246 -16.23 10.91 4.88
CA SER A 246 -15.70 10.22 6.06
C SER A 246 -14.26 10.66 6.34
N LEU A 247 -13.72 10.37 7.53
CA LEU A 247 -12.31 10.63 7.85
C LEU A 247 -11.35 10.02 6.81
N GLN A 248 -11.63 8.81 6.34
CA GLN A 248 -10.81 8.13 5.34
C GLN A 248 -10.86 8.82 3.97
N GLU A 249 -12.06 9.17 3.51
CA GLU A 249 -12.23 9.88 2.23
C GLU A 249 -11.58 11.27 2.30
N GLY A 250 -11.80 11.95 3.43
CA GLY A 250 -11.24 13.25 3.75
C GLY A 250 -9.72 13.27 3.70
N ALA A 251 -9.08 12.36 4.41
CA ALA A 251 -7.63 12.22 4.41
C ALA A 251 -7.07 11.96 2.99
N ALA A 252 -7.75 11.14 2.18
CA ALA A 252 -7.34 10.87 0.81
C ALA A 252 -7.48 12.12 -0.10
N ILE A 253 -8.60 12.84 0.02
CA ILE A 253 -8.82 14.10 -0.70
C ILE A 253 -7.75 15.12 -0.31
N GLU A 254 -7.52 15.33 0.98
CA GLU A 254 -6.56 16.34 1.44
C GLU A 254 -5.12 15.99 1.07
N ASP A 255 -4.71 14.72 1.15
CA ASP A 255 -3.39 14.31 0.66
C ASP A 255 -3.19 14.68 -0.81
N SER A 256 -4.22 14.47 -1.65
CA SER A 256 -4.21 14.85 -3.06
C SER A 256 -4.16 16.37 -3.26
N LEU A 257 -5.03 17.11 -2.57
CA LEU A 257 -5.08 18.57 -2.66
C LEU A 257 -3.79 19.23 -2.15
N TYR A 258 -3.22 18.73 -1.05
CA TYR A 258 -1.94 19.18 -0.53
C TYR A 258 -0.80 18.87 -1.50
N SER A 259 -0.82 17.71 -2.16
CA SER A 259 0.19 17.39 -3.18
C SER A 259 0.12 18.34 -4.36
N LEU A 260 -1.07 18.81 -4.74
CA LEU A 260 -1.28 19.79 -5.81
C LEU A 260 -0.92 21.22 -5.37
N ALA A 261 -1.16 21.55 -4.11
CA ALA A 261 -0.97 22.89 -3.57
C ALA A 261 0.48 23.19 -3.18
N GLY A 262 1.27 22.17 -2.82
CA GLY A 262 2.57 22.35 -2.19
C GLY A 262 2.42 23.22 -0.93
N ASP A 263 3.27 24.25 -0.82
CA ASP A 263 3.24 25.21 0.28
C ASP A 263 2.11 26.25 0.18
N GLY A 264 1.38 26.31 -0.94
CA GLY A 264 0.32 27.30 -1.17
C GLY A 264 -1.06 26.90 -0.63
N GLY A 265 -1.20 25.69 -0.06
CA GLY A 265 -2.47 25.19 0.47
C GLY A 265 -2.85 25.80 1.82
N PRO A 266 -4.09 25.58 2.30
CA PRO A 266 -4.51 25.96 3.65
C PRO A 266 -3.67 25.28 4.73
N ASP A 267 -3.46 25.93 5.87
CA ASP A 267 -2.77 25.31 7.01
C ASP A 267 -3.39 23.95 7.39
N PRO A 268 -2.60 22.88 7.50
CA PRO A 268 -3.12 21.60 7.96
C PRO A 268 -3.65 21.67 9.38
N ALA A 269 -4.87 21.15 9.55
CA ALA A 269 -5.58 21.09 10.81
C ALA A 269 -6.23 19.71 11.00
N PRO A 270 -6.53 19.28 12.23
CA PRO A 270 -7.18 18.00 12.51
C PRO A 270 -8.49 17.83 11.74
N TRP A 271 -8.79 16.59 11.34
CA TRP A 271 -9.99 16.32 10.57
C TRP A 271 -11.26 16.71 11.36
N PRO A 272 -12.19 17.47 10.76
CA PRO A 272 -13.40 17.92 11.45
C PRO A 272 -14.36 16.75 11.69
N GLY A 273 -14.77 16.57 12.95
CA GLY A 273 -15.72 15.54 13.35
C GLY A 273 -17.17 15.85 12.94
N ASP A 274 -17.51 17.12 12.71
CA ASP A 274 -18.86 17.59 12.39
C ASP A 274 -19.00 18.12 10.95
N ALA A 275 -20.25 18.29 10.50
CA ALA A 275 -20.58 18.71 9.14
C ALA A 275 -20.14 20.15 8.85
N ALA A 276 -20.32 21.08 9.80
CA ALA A 276 -19.98 22.49 9.62
C ALA A 276 -18.46 22.67 9.46
N GLY A 277 -17.66 21.88 10.19
CA GLY A 277 -16.21 21.84 10.04
C GLY A 277 -15.77 21.31 8.68
N ARG A 278 -16.44 20.27 8.14
CA ARG A 278 -16.17 19.75 6.78
C ARG A 278 -16.53 20.78 5.70
N GLU A 279 -17.61 21.52 5.88
CA GLU A 279 -18.02 22.59 4.97
C GLU A 279 -16.99 23.74 4.95
N ARG A 280 -16.60 24.27 6.12
CA ARG A 280 -15.55 25.28 6.22
C ARG A 280 -14.23 24.83 5.61
N ARG A 281 -13.87 23.56 5.79
CA ARG A 281 -12.68 22.97 5.15
C ARG A 281 -12.81 22.97 3.63
N GLY A 282 -13.98 22.63 3.10
CA GLY A 282 -14.30 22.76 1.67
C GLY A 282 -14.18 24.20 1.16
N GLU A 283 -14.63 25.19 1.93
CA GLU A 283 -14.49 26.62 1.59
C GLU A 283 -13.03 27.06 1.50
N LEU A 284 -12.17 26.67 2.47
CA LEU A 284 -10.75 26.98 2.46
C LEU A 284 -10.05 26.43 1.21
N TRP A 285 -10.35 25.18 0.87
CA TRP A 285 -9.80 24.55 -0.32
C TRP A 285 -10.38 25.13 -1.62
N SER A 286 -11.65 25.51 -1.64
CA SER A 286 -12.27 26.20 -2.77
C SER A 286 -11.63 27.58 -3.02
N ALA A 287 -11.35 28.31 -1.94
CA ALA A 287 -10.66 29.60 -2.01
C ALA A 287 -9.23 29.46 -2.56
N TRP A 288 -8.52 28.39 -2.20
CA TRP A 288 -7.23 28.05 -2.82
C TRP A 288 -7.39 27.71 -4.31
N ALA A 289 -8.34 26.81 -4.64
CA ALA A 289 -8.55 26.35 -6.01
C ALA A 289 -8.86 27.50 -6.98
N ALA A 290 -9.65 28.49 -6.54
CA ALA A 290 -10.00 29.67 -7.33
C ALA A 290 -8.80 30.59 -7.64
N LYS A 291 -7.74 30.56 -6.81
CA LYS A 291 -6.53 31.37 -6.95
C LYS A 291 -5.35 30.56 -7.49
N ARG A 292 -5.55 29.28 -7.82
CA ARG A 292 -4.47 28.35 -8.14
C ARG A 292 -3.70 28.82 -9.37
N GLY A 293 -2.39 28.97 -9.20
CA GLY A 293 -1.43 29.14 -10.30
C GLY A 293 -0.94 27.81 -10.86
N LYS A 294 0.16 27.86 -11.62
CA LYS A 294 0.91 26.64 -11.94
C LYS A 294 1.46 26.02 -10.63
N PRO A 295 1.58 24.68 -10.54
CA PRO A 295 2.23 24.04 -9.39
C PRO A 295 3.60 24.67 -9.14
N GLY A 296 3.91 24.97 -7.88
CA GLY A 296 5.27 25.38 -7.51
C GLY A 296 6.27 24.28 -7.87
N GLY A 297 7.48 24.66 -8.28
CA GLY A 297 8.58 23.72 -8.43
C GLY A 297 8.97 23.11 -7.08
N PRO A 298 9.81 22.05 -7.08
CA PRO A 298 10.31 21.46 -5.84
C PRO A 298 10.96 22.53 -4.96
N SER A 299 10.61 22.52 -3.69
CA SER A 299 10.99 23.58 -2.73
C SER A 299 12.48 23.56 -2.38
N GLY A 300 13.20 22.48 -2.73
CA GLY A 300 14.61 22.29 -2.42
C GLY A 300 14.85 22.11 -0.91
N ARG A 301 13.82 21.70 -0.16
CA ARG A 301 13.86 21.61 1.30
C ARG A 301 14.43 20.27 1.75
N THR A 302 14.85 20.24 3.01
CA THR A 302 15.41 19.03 3.63
C THR A 302 14.85 18.85 5.02
N LEU A 303 14.14 17.75 5.24
CA LEU A 303 13.73 17.34 6.58
C LEU A 303 14.89 16.55 7.22
N VAL A 304 15.35 16.98 8.39
CA VAL A 304 16.39 16.28 9.17
C VAL A 304 15.86 15.86 10.54
N VAL A 305 16.23 14.66 10.97
CA VAL A 305 15.91 14.13 12.31
C VAL A 305 17.12 14.25 13.20
N LEU A 306 17.02 15.04 14.26
CA LEU A 306 18.06 15.26 15.28
C LEU A 306 17.72 14.41 16.50
N LEU A 307 18.13 13.14 16.47
CA LEU A 307 17.63 12.13 17.42
C LEU A 307 17.90 12.51 18.88
N ASP A 308 19.12 12.95 19.19
CA ASP A 308 19.55 13.27 20.57
C ASP A 308 18.95 14.58 21.10
N GLN A 309 18.42 15.42 20.21
CA GLN A 309 17.73 16.65 20.56
C GLN A 309 16.21 16.49 20.60
N SER A 310 15.67 15.31 20.29
CA SER A 310 14.22 15.10 20.23
C SER A 310 13.52 16.06 19.25
N THR A 311 14.19 16.41 18.15
CA THR A 311 13.69 17.40 17.18
C THR A 311 13.71 16.89 15.75
N VAL A 312 12.81 17.44 14.93
CA VAL A 312 12.82 17.34 13.47
C VAL A 312 12.80 18.74 12.90
N GLN A 313 13.79 19.06 12.08
CA GLN A 313 13.91 20.37 11.42
C GLN A 313 13.60 20.26 9.94
N ASP A 314 12.96 21.28 9.40
CA ASP A 314 12.76 21.45 7.98
C ASP A 314 13.63 22.63 7.52
N LEU A 315 14.63 22.31 6.71
CA LEU A 315 15.65 23.23 6.24
C LEU A 315 15.29 23.77 4.87
N ASP A 316 15.56 25.05 4.63
CA ASP A 316 15.47 25.63 3.30
C ASP A 316 16.67 25.26 2.42
N GLY A 317 16.70 25.79 1.18
CA GLY A 317 17.80 25.54 0.24
C GLY A 317 19.17 26.09 0.68
N LYS A 318 19.23 26.90 1.75
CA LYS A 318 20.46 27.43 2.36
C LYS A 318 20.87 26.66 3.62
N ASN A 319 20.15 25.59 3.97
CA ASN A 319 20.30 24.82 5.20
C ASN A 319 19.90 25.57 6.48
N GLU A 320 19.08 26.62 6.35
CA GLU A 320 18.55 27.34 7.51
C GLU A 320 17.24 26.68 7.97
N PRO A 321 17.06 26.42 9.27
CA PRO A 321 15.82 25.86 9.80
C PRO A 321 14.70 26.90 9.68
N VAL A 322 13.68 26.56 8.88
CA VAL A 322 12.50 27.40 8.63
C VAL A 322 11.26 26.89 9.35
N ALA A 323 11.34 25.69 9.93
CA ALA A 323 10.40 25.19 10.91
C ALA A 323 11.01 24.02 11.70
N GLU A 324 10.47 23.78 12.90
CA GLU A 324 10.95 22.75 13.81
C GLU A 324 9.78 22.09 14.54
N LEU A 325 9.89 20.76 14.73
CA LEU A 325 9.11 19.99 15.68
C LEU A 325 10.01 19.61 16.84
N ALA A 326 9.59 19.91 18.06
CA ALA A 326 10.33 19.63 19.29
C ALA A 326 9.54 18.70 20.23
N ASP A 327 10.18 18.32 21.33
CA ASP A 327 9.64 17.45 22.39
C ASP A 327 9.20 16.06 21.88
N LEU A 328 9.87 15.56 20.84
CA LEU A 328 9.58 14.25 20.25
C LEU A 328 10.20 13.12 21.08
N GLN A 329 9.49 12.01 21.20
CA GLN A 329 9.95 10.89 22.04
C GLN A 329 10.76 9.87 21.22
N PHE A 330 12.07 10.09 21.14
CA PHE A 330 13.04 9.27 20.38
C PHE A 330 12.58 8.99 18.92
N PRO A 331 12.48 10.04 18.07
CA PRO A 331 11.96 9.91 16.71
C PRO A 331 12.94 9.13 15.81
N LEU A 332 12.59 7.90 15.42
CA LEU A 332 13.46 7.04 14.59
C LEU A 332 13.23 7.20 13.09
N ASP A 333 12.05 7.67 12.70
CA ASP A 333 11.70 7.91 11.30
C ASP A 333 10.79 9.14 11.19
N ALA A 334 11.00 9.92 10.14
CA ALA A 334 10.19 11.07 9.80
C ALA A 334 10.02 11.14 8.28
N GLU A 335 8.78 11.23 7.81
CA GLU A 335 8.44 11.37 6.41
C GLU A 335 7.76 12.71 6.16
N PRO A 336 8.33 13.57 5.29
CA PRO A 336 7.62 14.75 4.82
C PRO A 336 6.39 14.30 4.02
N LEU A 337 5.23 14.82 4.39
CA LEU A 337 3.97 14.64 3.69
C LEU A 337 3.55 15.97 3.03
N PRO A 338 2.74 15.91 1.96
CA PRO A 338 2.24 17.11 1.31
C PRO A 338 1.57 18.09 2.29
N GLY A 339 1.72 19.39 2.05
CA GLY A 339 1.15 20.45 2.89
C GLY A 339 1.97 20.74 4.15
N ARG A 340 3.28 20.46 4.15
CA ARG A 340 4.18 20.63 5.32
C ARG A 340 3.67 19.88 6.56
N ARG A 341 3.20 18.65 6.31
CA ARG A 341 2.90 17.68 7.36
C ARG A 341 4.07 16.73 7.50
N VAL A 342 4.22 16.11 8.66
CA VAL A 342 5.26 15.12 8.91
C VAL A 342 4.64 13.90 9.58
N LEU A 343 4.86 12.73 8.99
CA LEU A 343 4.55 11.44 9.62
C LEU A 343 5.77 10.99 10.43
N LEU A 344 5.57 10.67 11.71
CA LEU A 344 6.62 10.41 12.69
C LEU A 344 6.45 9.04 13.33
N ALA A 345 7.55 8.29 13.47
CA ALA A 345 7.64 7.14 14.34
C ALA A 345 8.40 7.53 15.64
N GLU A 346 7.65 7.73 16.73
CA GLU A 346 8.19 8.10 18.05
C GLU A 346 8.37 6.84 18.89
N HIS A 347 9.56 6.28 18.84
CA HIS A 347 9.87 4.96 19.38
C HIS A 347 9.64 4.89 20.90
N ALA A 348 10.22 5.82 21.66
CA ALA A 348 10.04 5.87 23.11
C ALA A 348 8.65 6.39 23.52
N GLY A 349 7.97 7.10 22.60
CA GLY A 349 6.62 7.59 22.81
C GLY A 349 5.53 6.54 22.59
N ASN A 350 5.90 5.34 22.10
CA ASN A 350 4.97 4.28 21.75
C ASN A 350 3.83 4.77 20.84
N LYS A 351 4.18 5.58 19.83
CA LYS A 351 3.18 6.14 18.92
C LYS A 351 3.72 6.51 17.55
N VAL A 352 2.79 6.53 16.61
CA VAL A 352 2.96 7.12 15.28
C VAL A 352 2.04 8.32 15.18
N THR A 353 2.56 9.46 14.74
CA THR A 353 1.77 10.70 14.60
C THR A 353 1.93 11.32 13.22
N ILE A 354 0.87 11.95 12.71
CA ILE A 354 0.98 12.95 11.64
C ILE A 354 0.82 14.31 12.31
N ARG A 355 1.80 15.20 12.16
CA ARG A 355 1.78 16.55 12.72
C ARG A 355 1.93 17.61 11.64
N ASN A 356 1.40 18.80 11.87
CA ASN A 356 1.83 19.98 11.12
C ASN A 356 3.09 20.58 11.77
N MET A 357 3.76 21.52 11.09
CA MET A 357 4.96 22.19 11.61
C MET A 357 4.72 23.14 12.81
N ARG A 358 3.50 23.23 13.34
CA ARG A 358 3.19 23.89 14.62
C ARG A 358 3.09 22.89 15.78
N ASN A 359 3.58 21.67 15.57
CA ASN A 359 3.49 20.54 16.50
C ASN A 359 2.06 20.09 16.84
N GLN A 360 1.05 20.51 16.07
CA GLN A 360 -0.32 20.05 16.26
C GLN A 360 -0.48 18.64 15.67
N VAL A 361 -0.96 17.72 16.49
CA VAL A 361 -1.27 16.34 16.07
C VAL A 361 -2.54 16.34 15.22
N LEU A 362 -2.41 15.88 13.98
CA LEU A 362 -3.50 15.74 13.00
C LEU A 362 -4.09 14.33 13.00
N TRP A 363 -3.26 13.34 13.30
CA TRP A 363 -3.61 11.93 13.44
C TRP A 363 -2.61 11.25 14.38
N GLU A 364 -3.08 10.30 15.20
CA GLU A 364 -2.24 9.53 16.12
C GLU A 364 -2.70 8.08 16.18
N LYS A 365 -1.73 7.18 16.34
CA LYS A 365 -1.96 5.78 16.69
C LYS A 365 -0.91 5.33 17.70
N ALA A 366 -1.38 4.80 18.82
CA ALA A 366 -0.53 4.08 19.76
C ALA A 366 -0.01 2.79 19.11
N ILE A 367 1.31 2.65 19.05
CA ILE A 367 2.05 1.48 18.56
C ILE A 367 3.27 1.36 19.44
N GLU A 368 3.52 0.20 20.03
CA GLU A 368 4.70 0.00 20.86
C GLU A 368 5.99 0.07 20.02
N MET A 369 6.95 0.89 20.45
CA MET A 369 8.30 0.95 19.91
C MET A 369 8.39 0.96 18.36
N PRO A 370 7.67 1.85 17.65
CA PRO A 370 7.70 1.88 16.19
C PRO A 370 9.11 2.24 15.68
N LEU A 371 9.52 1.57 14.61
CA LEU A 371 10.80 1.79 13.94
C LEU A 371 10.63 2.58 12.65
N VAL A 372 9.56 2.31 11.91
CA VAL A 372 9.25 2.90 10.59
C VAL A 372 7.79 3.29 10.59
N ALA A 373 7.48 4.45 10.02
CA ALA A 373 6.11 4.83 9.65
C ALA A 373 6.15 5.39 8.24
N GLN A 374 5.36 4.85 7.30
CA GLN A 374 5.34 5.26 5.90
C GLN A 374 3.92 5.51 5.39
N ARG A 375 3.69 6.65 4.73
CA ARG A 375 2.44 6.92 4.03
C ARG A 375 2.41 6.14 2.70
N LEU A 376 1.37 5.34 2.52
CA LEU A 376 1.16 4.56 1.29
C LEU A 376 0.28 5.32 0.30
N GLY A 377 0.41 5.01 -0.99
CA GLY A 377 -0.34 5.67 -2.07
C GLY A 377 -1.86 5.51 -2.01
N ASN A 378 -2.36 4.57 -1.19
CA ASN A 378 -3.79 4.37 -0.91
C ASN A 378 -4.27 5.15 0.34
N GLY A 379 -3.44 6.01 0.92
CA GLY A 379 -3.78 6.78 2.11
C GLY A 379 -3.77 5.98 3.41
N ARG A 380 -3.19 4.78 3.44
CA ARG A 380 -2.89 4.04 4.67
C ARG A 380 -1.50 4.38 5.19
N VAL A 381 -1.23 4.02 6.44
CA VAL A 381 0.09 4.12 7.05
C VAL A 381 0.64 2.71 7.25
N LEU A 382 1.78 2.42 6.62
CA LEU A 382 2.59 1.25 6.95
C LEU A 382 3.41 1.56 8.19
N VAL A 383 3.36 0.69 9.19
CA VAL A 383 4.19 0.80 10.40
C VAL A 383 4.98 -0.49 10.57
N ALA A 384 6.28 -0.38 10.82
CA ALA A 384 7.10 -1.52 11.20
C ALA A 384 7.58 -1.36 12.65
N THR A 385 7.37 -2.40 13.45
CA THR A 385 8.04 -2.60 14.76
C THR A 385 9.16 -3.61 14.57
N ALA A 386 9.82 -4.03 15.66
CA ALA A 386 10.83 -5.07 15.58
C ALA A 386 10.27 -6.44 15.16
N ASP A 387 8.97 -6.69 15.36
CA ASP A 387 8.37 -8.01 15.21
C ASP A 387 7.35 -8.11 14.06
N ALA A 388 6.79 -6.99 13.62
CA ALA A 388 5.73 -7.00 12.62
C ALA A 388 5.72 -5.77 11.72
N ILE A 389 5.13 -5.94 10.53
CA ILE A 389 4.72 -4.87 9.63
C ILE A 389 3.19 -4.83 9.63
N SER A 390 2.62 -3.65 9.84
CA SER A 390 1.17 -3.43 9.91
C SER A 390 0.74 -2.33 8.95
N GLU A 391 -0.45 -2.47 8.34
CA GLU A 391 -1.11 -1.41 7.57
C GLU A 391 -2.29 -0.87 8.37
N ILE A 392 -2.31 0.45 8.56
CA ILE A 392 -3.28 1.15 9.40
C ILE A 392 -4.06 2.13 8.53
N ASP A 393 -5.39 2.09 8.63
CA ASP A 393 -6.27 3.04 7.92
C ASP A 393 -6.35 4.39 8.64
N ALA A 394 -7.02 5.38 8.03
CA ALA A 394 -7.16 6.71 8.61
C ALA A 394 -7.97 6.72 9.91
N ASN A 395 -8.81 5.70 10.15
CA ASN A 395 -9.55 5.54 11.41
C ASN A 395 -8.69 4.89 12.50
N GLY A 396 -7.44 4.53 12.22
CA GLY A 396 -6.55 3.87 13.17
C GLY A 396 -6.78 2.36 13.29
N LYS A 397 -7.58 1.75 12.39
CA LYS A 397 -7.80 0.31 12.35
C LYS A 397 -6.63 -0.37 11.63
N GLU A 398 -6.09 -1.42 12.27
CA GLU A 398 -5.15 -2.32 11.61
C GLU A 398 -5.91 -3.20 10.61
N VAL A 399 -5.63 -3.00 9.33
CA VAL A 399 -6.32 -3.71 8.24
C VAL A 399 -5.51 -4.87 7.70
N ARG A 400 -4.19 -4.87 7.93
CA ARG A 400 -3.29 -5.99 7.62
C ARG A 400 -2.12 -6.00 8.60
N LYS A 401 -1.61 -7.20 8.88
CA LYS A 401 -0.40 -7.42 9.67
C LYS A 401 0.39 -8.61 9.13
N MET A 402 1.72 -8.56 9.26
CA MET A 402 2.65 -9.64 8.94
C MET A 402 3.72 -9.71 10.03
N ASP A 403 3.78 -10.83 10.73
CA ASP A 403 4.75 -11.10 11.79
C ASP A 403 6.02 -11.77 11.25
N PHE A 404 7.15 -11.56 11.95
CA PHE A 404 8.46 -12.11 11.62
C PHE A 404 9.05 -12.89 12.79
N PRO A 405 8.47 -14.06 13.15
CA PRO A 405 8.96 -14.82 14.29
C PRO A 405 10.39 -15.32 14.07
N GLY A 406 11.25 -15.14 15.07
CA GLY A 406 12.64 -15.62 15.06
C GLY A 406 13.66 -14.65 14.43
N GLU A 407 13.21 -13.53 13.88
CA GLU A 407 14.04 -12.45 13.36
C GLU A 407 13.50 -11.10 13.83
N LYS A 408 14.33 -10.07 13.77
CA LYS A 408 13.96 -8.69 14.08
C LYS A 408 14.00 -7.84 12.83
N ILE A 409 12.95 -7.07 12.58
CA ILE A 409 12.95 -6.04 11.55
C ILE A 409 13.87 -4.90 12.01
N MET A 410 14.83 -4.56 11.16
CA MET A 410 15.74 -3.44 11.38
C MET A 410 15.30 -2.20 10.59
N LYS A 411 14.89 -2.41 9.32
CA LYS A 411 14.47 -1.36 8.39
C LYS A 411 13.41 -1.91 7.44
N CYS A 412 12.51 -1.06 6.96
CA CYS A 412 11.45 -1.44 6.02
C CYS A 412 11.11 -0.28 5.07
N GLN A 413 10.83 -0.57 3.81
CA GLN A 413 10.26 0.39 2.85
C GLN A 413 9.36 -0.34 1.86
N ARG A 414 8.16 0.20 1.63
CA ARG A 414 7.30 -0.21 0.52
C ARG A 414 7.46 0.73 -0.66
N LEU A 415 7.67 0.18 -1.85
CA LEU A 415 7.73 0.96 -3.08
C LEU A 415 6.32 1.32 -3.57
N PRO A 416 6.17 2.36 -4.42
CA PRO A 416 4.88 2.71 -5.04
C PRO A 416 4.24 1.56 -5.82
N THR A 417 5.06 0.63 -6.33
CA THR A 417 4.65 -0.61 -7.01
C THR A 417 4.03 -1.66 -6.07
N GLY A 418 4.05 -1.42 -4.75
CA GLY A 418 3.49 -2.28 -3.71
C GLY A 418 4.49 -3.30 -3.12
N GLU A 419 5.63 -3.49 -3.76
CA GLU A 419 6.68 -4.40 -3.29
C GLU A 419 7.32 -3.85 -2.01
N THR A 420 7.74 -4.73 -1.09
CA THR A 420 8.27 -4.35 0.23
C THR A 420 9.67 -4.90 0.44
N GLY A 421 10.63 -4.01 0.72
CA GLY A 421 11.99 -4.35 1.09
C GLY A 421 12.15 -4.29 2.60
N ILE A 422 12.72 -5.33 3.20
CA ILE A 422 12.84 -5.50 4.64
C ILE A 422 14.26 -5.94 4.98
N VAL A 423 14.89 -5.25 5.91
CA VAL A 423 16.12 -5.75 6.53
C VAL A 423 15.74 -6.52 7.78
N LEU A 424 16.05 -7.81 7.80
CA LEU A 424 15.82 -8.71 8.93
C LEU A 424 17.16 -9.08 9.55
N GLN A 425 17.19 -9.16 10.88
CA GLN A 425 18.35 -9.58 11.66
C GLN A 425 17.98 -10.81 12.49
N ASP A 426 18.89 -11.77 12.61
CA ASP A 426 18.69 -12.91 13.51
C ASP A 426 18.63 -12.46 14.97
N ASN A 427 17.98 -13.26 15.83
CA ASN A 427 17.85 -12.92 17.26
C ASN A 427 19.19 -12.78 18.00
N LEU A 428 20.30 -13.29 17.43
CA LEU A 428 21.65 -13.16 17.98
C LEU A 428 22.35 -11.86 17.57
N GLY A 429 21.78 -11.08 16.65
CA GLY A 429 22.39 -9.84 16.14
C GLY A 429 23.62 -10.05 15.25
N THR A 430 23.84 -11.29 14.79
CA THR A 430 25.05 -11.69 14.08
C THR A 430 24.92 -11.52 12.58
N ARG A 431 23.74 -11.79 12.01
CA ARG A 431 23.51 -11.79 10.56
C ARG A 431 22.30 -10.96 10.21
N SER A 432 22.44 -10.17 9.16
CA SER A 432 21.35 -9.38 8.59
C SER A 432 21.16 -9.75 7.12
N ARG A 433 19.91 -9.81 6.67
CA ARG A 433 19.55 -10.05 5.27
C ARG A 433 18.54 -9.02 4.80
N PHE A 434 18.64 -8.65 3.53
CA PHE A 434 17.62 -7.88 2.85
C PHE A 434 16.68 -8.83 2.13
N LEU A 435 15.42 -8.86 2.57
CA LEU A 435 14.33 -9.63 1.98
C LEU A 435 13.48 -8.70 1.12
N ARG A 436 13.29 -9.06 -0.14
CA ARG A 436 12.30 -8.45 -1.02
C ARG A 436 11.04 -9.28 -0.98
N LEU A 437 9.93 -8.63 -0.70
CA LEU A 437 8.60 -9.16 -0.90
C LEU A 437 7.99 -8.51 -2.14
N ASP A 438 7.34 -9.31 -2.99
CA ASP A 438 6.53 -8.77 -4.06
C ASP A 438 5.31 -8.01 -3.50
N ARG A 439 4.51 -7.41 -4.39
CA ARG A 439 3.26 -6.73 -4.00
C ARG A 439 2.26 -7.64 -3.27
N HIS A 440 2.42 -8.97 -3.37
CA HIS A 440 1.62 -9.97 -2.66
C HIS A 440 2.23 -10.41 -1.34
N ARG A 441 3.30 -9.74 -0.88
CA ARG A 441 4.03 -10.08 0.36
C ARG A 441 4.70 -11.46 0.29
N ARG A 442 4.96 -11.97 -0.91
CA ARG A 442 5.68 -13.23 -1.12
C ARG A 442 7.17 -12.95 -1.30
N PRO A 443 8.07 -13.80 -0.77
CA PRO A 443 9.50 -13.67 -1.02
C PRO A 443 9.79 -13.64 -2.52
N ALA A 444 10.34 -12.52 -2.99
CA ALA A 444 10.75 -12.29 -4.37
C ALA A 444 12.28 -12.40 -4.55
N GLY A 445 13.03 -12.35 -3.45
CA GLY A 445 14.47 -12.51 -3.45
C GLY A 445 15.06 -12.07 -2.12
N GLN A 446 16.29 -12.48 -1.86
CA GLN A 446 17.01 -12.05 -0.67
C GLN A 446 18.52 -12.05 -0.88
N ILE A 447 19.21 -11.17 -0.17
CA ILE A 447 20.67 -11.08 -0.15
C ILE A 447 21.15 -10.87 1.29
N GLN A 448 22.39 -11.28 1.59
CA GLN A 448 23.03 -10.94 2.86
C GLN A 448 23.50 -9.48 2.82
N VAL A 449 23.33 -8.74 3.92
CA VAL A 449 23.72 -7.32 4.02
C VAL A 449 24.31 -7.02 5.40
N GLN A 450 25.17 -6.02 5.52
CA GLN A 450 25.77 -5.63 6.80
C GLN A 450 25.08 -4.41 7.41
N VAL A 451 23.85 -4.60 7.88
CA VAL A 451 23.11 -3.57 8.63
C VAL A 451 23.15 -3.88 10.11
N LYS A 452 23.63 -2.91 10.91
CA LYS A 452 23.76 -3.01 12.38
C LYS A 452 22.87 -2.03 13.16
N THR A 453 22.11 -1.19 12.48
CA THR A 453 21.21 -0.20 13.10
C THR A 453 19.76 -0.45 12.70
N SER A 454 18.87 -0.33 13.68
CA SER A 454 17.42 -0.33 13.46
C SER A 454 16.89 1.11 13.35
N GLY A 455 15.64 1.23 12.91
CA GLY A 455 14.97 2.52 12.76
C GLY A 455 15.03 3.01 11.32
N GLY A 456 13.88 3.51 10.87
CA GLY A 456 13.51 4.06 9.57
C GLY A 456 13.76 3.17 8.34
N ARG A 457 13.72 3.79 7.17
CA ARG A 457 13.68 3.06 5.89
C ARG A 457 15.04 2.57 5.41
N ILE A 458 15.01 1.47 4.65
CA ILE A 458 16.08 1.03 3.75
C ILE A 458 15.72 1.53 2.36
N ASP A 459 16.65 2.15 1.64
CA ASP A 459 16.36 2.62 0.28
C ASP A 459 16.70 1.53 -0.74
N TRP A 460 15.72 1.21 -1.59
CA TRP A 460 15.84 0.16 -2.60
C TRP A 460 14.99 0.47 -3.83
N ARG A 461 15.21 -0.24 -4.93
CA ARG A 461 14.52 -0.03 -6.21
C ARG A 461 13.85 -1.31 -6.72
N ALA A 462 12.87 -1.15 -7.60
CA ALA A 462 12.10 -2.27 -8.15
C ALA A 462 12.95 -3.30 -8.94
N ASP A 463 14.10 -2.88 -9.48
CA ASP A 463 15.08 -3.79 -10.10
C ASP A 463 15.77 -4.73 -9.08
N GLY A 464 15.56 -4.49 -7.78
CA GLY A 464 16.13 -5.25 -6.67
C GLY A 464 17.40 -4.66 -6.09
N SER A 465 17.89 -3.55 -6.64
CA SER A 465 19.06 -2.87 -6.11
C SER A 465 18.75 -2.25 -4.75
N VAL A 466 19.69 -2.33 -3.80
CA VAL A 466 19.51 -1.82 -2.43
C VAL A 466 20.74 -1.07 -1.95
N LEU A 467 20.51 0.05 -1.27
CA LEU A 467 21.55 0.91 -0.72
C LEU A 467 21.73 0.64 0.77
N VAL A 468 22.89 0.13 1.15
CA VAL A 468 23.17 -0.37 2.48
C VAL A 468 24.21 0.52 3.17
N PRO A 469 23.86 1.18 4.28
CA PRO A 469 24.85 1.85 5.14
C PRO A 469 25.54 0.81 6.04
N GLU A 470 26.77 0.44 5.69
CA GLU A 470 27.59 -0.50 6.46
C GLU A 470 28.38 0.23 7.54
N LEU A 471 27.74 0.40 8.71
CA LEU A 471 28.26 1.23 9.81
C LEU A 471 29.69 0.88 10.23
N GLU A 472 29.97 -0.41 10.46
CA GLU A 472 31.28 -0.88 10.95
C GLU A 472 32.35 -0.85 9.86
N ALA A 473 31.96 -1.03 8.59
CA ALA A 473 32.84 -0.97 7.44
C ALA A 473 33.10 0.47 6.95
N GLN A 474 32.47 1.48 7.57
CA GLN A 474 32.61 2.90 7.22
C GLN A 474 32.39 3.18 5.72
N ARG A 475 31.33 2.61 5.16
CA ARG A 475 30.96 2.82 3.76
C ARG A 475 29.46 2.67 3.53
N VAL A 476 29.01 3.21 2.42
CA VAL A 476 27.70 2.91 1.83
C VAL A 476 27.93 2.07 0.59
N VAL A 477 27.18 0.97 0.47
CA VAL A 477 27.30 0.03 -0.65
C VAL A 477 25.97 -0.10 -1.36
N GLU A 478 25.99 -0.04 -2.67
CA GLU A 478 24.87 -0.43 -3.53
C GLU A 478 25.07 -1.86 -3.98
N TYR A 479 24.13 -2.72 -3.59
CA TYR A 479 24.07 -4.11 -4.04
C TYR A 479 23.05 -4.23 -5.15
N ASP A 480 23.37 -5.03 -6.17
CA ASP A 480 22.36 -5.48 -7.12
C ASP A 480 21.43 -6.54 -6.49
N ALA A 481 20.40 -6.95 -7.26
CA ALA A 481 19.42 -7.95 -6.86
C ALA A 481 20.01 -9.33 -6.47
N THR A 482 21.24 -9.62 -6.88
CA THR A 482 21.97 -10.88 -6.60
C THR A 482 22.88 -10.78 -5.38
N GLY A 483 23.07 -9.58 -4.84
CA GLY A 483 23.93 -9.30 -3.69
C GLY A 483 25.37 -9.00 -4.09
N LYS A 484 25.62 -8.71 -5.36
CA LYS A 484 26.93 -8.24 -5.81
C LYS A 484 27.03 -6.73 -5.57
N PRO A 485 28.12 -6.24 -4.96
CA PRO A 485 28.35 -4.80 -4.85
C PRO A 485 28.62 -4.23 -6.25
N VAL A 486 27.84 -3.23 -6.66
CA VAL A 486 27.98 -2.55 -7.95
C VAL A 486 28.48 -1.11 -7.80
N TRP A 487 28.43 -0.57 -6.59
CA TRP A 487 29.04 0.70 -6.23
C TRP A 487 29.27 0.79 -4.72
N GLU A 488 30.28 1.55 -4.31
CA GLU A 488 30.51 1.88 -2.92
C GLU A 488 31.12 3.28 -2.78
N ALA A 489 30.92 3.89 -1.62
CA ALA A 489 31.60 5.12 -1.24
C ALA A 489 31.94 5.10 0.26
N ALA A 490 33.10 5.68 0.60
CA ALA A 490 33.50 5.87 1.98
C ALA A 490 32.52 6.81 2.70
N ALA A 491 32.11 6.43 3.91
CA ALA A 491 31.24 7.24 4.75
C ALA A 491 31.52 6.91 6.22
N GLU A 492 31.64 7.92 7.07
CA GLU A 492 31.94 7.67 8.48
C GLU A 492 30.68 7.19 9.23
N MET A 493 30.75 5.96 9.74
CA MET A 493 29.70 5.32 10.56
C MET A 493 28.27 5.58 10.05
N PRO A 494 27.94 5.25 8.79
CA PRO A 494 26.66 5.61 8.20
C PRO A 494 25.51 4.87 8.87
N VAL A 495 24.37 5.55 9.05
CA VAL A 495 23.14 4.98 9.65
C VAL A 495 21.92 5.05 8.73
N PHE A 496 21.99 5.92 7.73
CA PHE A 496 20.99 6.10 6.68
C PHE A 496 21.69 6.44 5.38
N ALA A 497 21.17 5.91 4.29
CA ALA A 497 21.54 6.32 2.95
C ALA A 497 20.30 6.28 2.05
N ALA A 498 20.17 7.26 1.15
CA ALA A 498 19.09 7.30 0.17
C ALA A 498 19.53 7.95 -1.14
N TRP A 499 19.11 7.36 -2.26
CA TRP A 499 19.30 7.95 -3.58
C TRP A 499 18.42 9.18 -3.76
N GLN A 500 18.95 10.12 -4.52
CA GLN A 500 18.21 11.27 -5.03
C GLN A 500 17.82 11.03 -6.49
N ALA A 501 16.85 11.81 -6.99
CA ALA A 501 16.41 11.74 -8.39
C ALA A 501 17.55 12.01 -9.39
N SER A 502 18.56 12.79 -8.99
CA SER A 502 19.78 13.07 -9.77
C SER A 502 20.75 11.89 -9.84
N GLY A 503 20.56 10.84 -9.03
CA GLY A 503 21.48 9.71 -8.88
C GLY A 503 22.57 9.91 -7.83
N SER A 504 22.64 11.07 -7.16
CA SER A 504 23.47 11.26 -5.97
C SER A 504 22.89 10.47 -4.78
N VAL A 505 23.69 10.36 -3.71
CA VAL A 505 23.33 9.64 -2.49
C VAL A 505 23.46 10.55 -1.29
N ILE A 506 22.38 10.71 -0.53
CA ILE A 506 22.43 11.32 0.80
C ILE A 506 22.82 10.25 1.81
N VAL A 507 23.73 10.58 2.73
CA VAL A 507 24.20 9.73 3.81
C VAL A 507 24.16 10.51 5.12
N THR A 508 23.71 9.88 6.20
CA THR A 508 23.84 10.44 7.55
C THR A 508 24.75 9.57 8.42
N SER A 509 25.44 10.20 9.37
CA SER A 509 26.41 9.55 10.25
C SER A 509 25.83 9.29 11.65
N ARG A 510 26.30 8.22 12.31
CA ARG A 510 26.03 7.98 13.74
C ARG A 510 26.69 9.03 14.64
N ASN A 511 27.80 9.62 14.20
CA ASN A 511 28.52 10.64 14.97
C ASN A 511 27.91 12.03 14.72
N GLU A 512 28.36 13.03 15.48
CA GLU A 512 27.94 14.43 15.41
C GLU A 512 28.49 15.16 14.16
N ARG A 513 28.31 14.59 12.97
CA ARG A 513 28.80 15.16 11.70
C ARG A 513 27.71 15.46 10.67
N GLY A 514 26.45 15.26 11.05
CA GLY A 514 25.29 15.64 10.26
C GLY A 514 25.04 14.73 9.05
N ALA A 515 24.77 15.34 7.90
CA ALA A 515 24.39 14.68 6.67
C ALA A 515 25.22 15.20 5.48
N VAL A 516 25.51 14.34 4.51
CA VAL A 516 26.20 14.70 3.27
C VAL A 516 25.46 14.12 2.08
N GLU A 517 25.48 14.83 0.97
CA GLU A 517 25.09 14.31 -0.33
C GLU A 517 26.35 14.15 -1.18
N ILE A 518 26.55 12.96 -1.74
CA ILE A 518 27.69 12.63 -2.58
C ILE A 518 27.24 12.20 -3.97
N ASP A 519 28.00 12.56 -4.99
CA ASP A 519 27.80 12.00 -6.32
C ASP A 519 28.33 10.56 -6.42
N ARG A 520 28.18 9.96 -7.61
CA ARG A 520 28.64 8.60 -7.89
C ARG A 520 30.17 8.44 -7.87
N ALA A 521 30.93 9.53 -7.91
CA ALA A 521 32.39 9.53 -7.75
C ALA A 521 32.82 9.76 -6.29
N GLY A 522 31.87 9.94 -5.36
CA GLY A 522 32.13 10.23 -3.95
C GLY A 522 32.41 11.70 -3.65
N LYS A 523 32.24 12.61 -4.61
CA LYS A 523 32.39 14.04 -4.38
C LYS A 523 31.19 14.56 -3.60
N VAL A 524 31.44 15.31 -2.53
CA VAL A 524 30.40 15.98 -1.75
C VAL A 524 29.77 17.09 -2.60
N LEU A 525 28.46 16.98 -2.83
CA LEU A 525 27.61 17.97 -3.50
C LEU A 525 26.94 18.92 -2.51
N TRP A 526 26.63 18.40 -1.32
CA TRP A 526 25.96 19.13 -0.26
C TRP A 526 26.36 18.57 1.10
N SER A 527 26.36 19.43 2.13
CA SER A 527 26.56 18.99 3.51
C SER A 527 25.77 19.85 4.48
N TYR A 528 25.28 19.20 5.53
CA TYR A 528 24.72 19.83 6.71
C TYR A 528 25.47 19.31 7.93
N ARG A 529 25.99 20.20 8.76
CA ARG A 529 26.77 19.86 9.95
C ARG A 529 26.12 20.47 11.18
N ILE A 530 26.01 19.66 12.23
CA ILE A 530 25.48 20.05 13.52
C ILE A 530 26.09 19.17 14.60
N MET A 531 26.20 19.70 15.83
CA MET A 531 26.73 19.00 17.01
C MET A 531 25.68 18.08 17.65
N THR A 532 25.04 17.24 16.84
CA THR A 532 24.10 16.20 17.28
C THR A 532 23.99 15.14 16.20
N ARG A 533 23.51 13.95 16.55
CA ARG A 533 23.32 12.85 15.62
C ARG A 533 22.13 13.12 14.70
N VAL A 534 22.42 13.22 13.40
CA VAL A 534 21.41 13.25 12.35
C VAL A 534 21.13 11.83 11.90
N THR A 535 19.96 11.30 12.22
CA THR A 535 19.61 9.92 11.83
C THR A 535 18.89 9.84 10.50
N ARG A 536 18.31 10.94 10.02
CA ARG A 536 17.64 11.03 8.71
C ARG A 536 17.85 12.39 8.08
N ALA A 537 17.95 12.42 6.77
CA ALA A 537 17.92 13.62 5.94
C ALA A 537 17.16 13.29 4.65
N VAL A 538 16.02 13.94 4.42
CA VAL A 538 15.10 13.63 3.32
C VAL A 538 14.81 14.90 2.53
N ARG A 539 15.07 14.89 1.22
CA ARG A 539 14.70 16.00 0.33
C ARG A 539 13.21 15.97 0.04
N HIS A 540 12.56 17.14 0.01
CA HIS A 540 11.15 17.28 -0.38
C HIS A 540 10.83 18.59 -1.10
#